data_AF-A0A293L6N6-F1
#
_entry.id   AF-A0A293L6N6-F1
#
_cell.length_a   1.000
_cell.length_b   1.000
_cell.length_c   1.000
_cell.angle_alpha   90.00
_cell.angle_beta   90.00
_cell.angle_gamma   90.00
#
_symmetry.space_group_name_H-M   'P 1'
#
loop_
_entity.id
_entity.type
_entity.pdbx_description
1 polymer ?
#
loop_
_entity_poly.entity_id
_entity_poly.type
_entity_poly.pdbx_seq_one_letter_code
_entity_poly.pdbx_strand_id
1 'polypeptide(L)'
;MFKNTFQSGFLSILYSIGSKPLQIWDKKVRNGHIKRITDNDIQSFVLEIIGTNVSTTFITCPADPRKTLGIRLPYLIMIVKNMKKYFTFEVQVLDDKNVRRRFRASNFQSTTRVKPFICTMPMRLDEGWNQIQFNLSDFTRRAYGTNYVETLRVQIHANCRIRRVYFSDRLYSEDELPAEFKLYLPVQTKAKA
;
A
#
# COMPACT_ATOMS: atom_id res chain seq x y z
N MET A 1 -17.01 4.20 0.54
CA MET A 1 -17.16 2.74 0.74
C MET A 1 -17.16 2.40 2.22
N PHE A 2 -16.20 2.94 2.97
CA PHE A 2 -16.00 2.72 4.40
C PHE A 2 -16.45 3.90 5.28
N LYS A 3 -17.11 4.92 4.70
CA LYS A 3 -17.53 6.13 5.43
C LYS A 3 -18.45 5.84 6.63
N ASN A 4 -19.28 4.80 6.54
CA ASN A 4 -20.24 4.40 7.58
C ASN A 4 -19.82 3.14 8.34
N THR A 5 -18.65 2.57 8.04
CA THR A 5 -18.11 1.45 8.80
C THR A 5 -17.33 1.96 10.01
N PHE A 6 -17.30 1.17 11.07
CA PHE A 6 -16.44 1.45 12.23
C PHE A 6 -14.96 1.47 11.81
N GLN A 7 -14.25 2.55 12.13
CA GLN A 7 -12.83 2.75 11.76
C GLN A 7 -12.02 3.02 13.03
N SER A 8 -11.69 1.96 13.77
CA SER A 8 -10.83 2.03 14.97
C SER A 8 -9.83 0.87 14.93
N GLY A 9 -8.63 1.09 15.46
CA GLY A 9 -7.58 0.07 15.43
C GLY A 9 -7.06 -0.16 14.02
N PHE A 10 -7.59 -1.18 13.34
CA PHE A 10 -7.09 -1.63 12.03
C PHE A 10 -8.22 -1.76 11.00
N LEU A 11 -7.95 -1.33 9.77
CA LEU A 11 -8.86 -1.53 8.64
C LEU A 11 -8.11 -2.08 7.44
N SER A 12 -8.28 -3.37 7.15
CA SER A 12 -7.66 -4.03 6.01
C SER A 12 -8.44 -3.77 4.71
N ILE A 13 -7.73 -3.37 3.65
CA ILE A 13 -8.31 -3.20 2.30
C ILE A 13 -7.81 -4.26 1.31
N LEU A 14 -6.72 -4.97 1.63
CA LEU A 14 -6.22 -6.09 0.84
C LEU A 14 -5.58 -7.12 1.77
N TYR A 15 -5.98 -8.38 1.61
CA TYR A 15 -5.34 -9.51 2.27
C TYR A 15 -5.25 -10.70 1.31
N SER A 16 -4.02 -11.13 0.99
CA SER A 16 -3.73 -12.13 -0.06
C SER A 16 -4.29 -13.53 0.20
N ILE A 17 -4.48 -13.90 1.47
CA ILE A 17 -4.97 -15.22 1.91
C ILE A 17 -6.50 -15.33 1.79
N GLY A 18 -7.21 -14.21 1.71
CA GLY A 18 -8.68 -14.21 1.57
C GLY A 18 -9.17 -14.92 0.30
N SER A 19 -10.43 -15.35 0.30
CA SER A 19 -11.06 -16.03 -0.83
C SER A 19 -11.08 -15.18 -2.11
N LYS A 20 -11.37 -13.87 -1.97
CA LYS A 20 -11.42 -12.89 -3.07
C LYS A 20 -10.62 -11.62 -2.70
N PRO A 21 -9.27 -11.65 -2.75
CA PRO A 21 -8.41 -10.57 -2.24
C PRO A 21 -8.59 -9.24 -3.00
N LEU A 22 -9.08 -9.30 -4.24
CA LEU A 22 -9.28 -8.14 -5.12
C LEU A 22 -10.77 -7.79 -5.31
N GLN A 23 -11.66 -8.20 -4.40
CA GLN A 23 -13.11 -7.96 -4.52
C GLN A 23 -13.46 -6.47 -4.69
N ILE A 24 -12.74 -5.59 -4.00
CA ILE A 24 -12.97 -4.13 -4.02
C ILE A 24 -11.97 -3.38 -4.92
N TRP A 25 -11.15 -4.12 -5.67
CA TRP A 25 -10.04 -3.60 -6.47
C TRP A 25 -10.31 -3.77 -7.96
N ASP A 26 -10.13 -2.71 -8.74
CA ASP A 26 -10.04 -2.79 -10.18
C ASP A 26 -8.63 -3.21 -10.60
N LYS A 27 -8.53 -3.96 -11.70
CA LYS A 27 -7.29 -4.54 -12.22
C LYS A 27 -7.06 -4.02 -13.63
N LYS A 28 -5.94 -3.33 -13.83
CA LYS A 28 -5.48 -2.96 -15.17
C LYS A 28 -4.16 -3.67 -15.45
N VAL A 29 -4.12 -4.44 -16.54
CA VAL A 29 -2.94 -5.22 -16.93
C VAL A 29 -2.67 -5.00 -18.41
N ARG A 30 -1.44 -4.59 -18.73
CA ARG A 30 -0.92 -4.51 -20.10
C ARG A 30 0.53 -4.95 -20.09
N ASN A 31 0.84 -6.00 -20.83
CA ASN A 31 2.17 -6.63 -20.89
C ASN A 31 2.70 -7.03 -19.50
N GLY A 32 1.87 -7.78 -18.76
CA GLY A 32 2.13 -8.19 -17.39
C GLY A 32 1.10 -9.20 -16.90
N HIS A 33 1.14 -9.50 -15.60
CA HIS A 33 0.16 -10.38 -14.96
C HIS A 33 -0.09 -9.98 -13.51
N ILE A 34 -1.26 -10.36 -13.02
CA ILE A 34 -1.63 -10.31 -11.60
C ILE A 34 -2.04 -11.72 -11.21
N LYS A 35 -1.27 -12.36 -10.32
CA LYS A 35 -1.50 -13.75 -9.91
C LYS A 35 -1.33 -13.89 -8.40
N ARG A 36 -2.05 -14.84 -7.82
CA ARG A 36 -1.79 -15.28 -6.44
C ARG A 36 -0.82 -16.44 -6.49
N ILE A 37 0.31 -16.32 -5.80
CA ILE A 37 1.37 -17.34 -5.75
C ILE A 37 1.75 -17.64 -4.31
N THR A 38 2.42 -18.76 -4.06
CA THR A 38 3.04 -19.06 -2.77
C THR A 38 4.44 -18.46 -2.76
N ASP A 39 4.75 -17.58 -1.81
CA ASP A 39 6.10 -17.03 -1.64
C ASP A 39 6.93 -17.95 -0.74
N ASN A 40 8.15 -18.29 -1.18
CA ASN A 40 9.01 -19.23 -0.47
C ASN A 40 9.51 -18.68 0.87
N ASP A 41 9.69 -17.37 1.02
CA ASP A 41 10.29 -16.77 2.22
C ASP A 41 9.31 -16.72 3.38
N ILE A 42 8.00 -16.68 3.11
CA ILE A 42 6.95 -16.62 4.14
C ILE A 42 6.02 -17.83 4.10
N GLN A 43 6.27 -18.77 3.17
CA GLN A 43 5.49 -19.98 2.93
C GLN A 43 3.98 -19.74 2.89
N SER A 44 3.57 -18.64 2.25
CA SER A 44 2.18 -18.19 2.28
C SER A 44 1.77 -17.53 0.96
N PHE A 45 0.46 -17.42 0.76
CA PHE A 45 -0.08 -16.82 -0.46
C PHE A 45 0.15 -15.31 -0.48
N VAL A 46 0.64 -14.82 -1.61
CA VAL A 46 0.86 -13.40 -1.89
C VAL A 46 0.26 -13.04 -3.23
N LEU A 47 -0.11 -11.77 -3.38
CA LEU A 47 -0.52 -11.24 -4.67
C LEU A 47 0.70 -10.69 -5.39
N GLU A 48 1.08 -11.32 -6.48
CA GLU A 48 2.15 -10.85 -7.36
C GLU A 48 1.57 -9.99 -8.49
N ILE A 49 2.13 -8.79 -8.66
CA ILE A 49 1.82 -7.88 -9.76
C ILE A 49 3.12 -7.62 -10.51
N ILE A 50 3.22 -8.09 -11.75
CA ILE A 50 4.40 -7.90 -12.60
C ILE A 50 3.98 -7.28 -13.92
N GLY A 51 4.81 -6.38 -14.45
CA GLY A 51 4.61 -5.77 -15.75
C GLY A 51 5.91 -5.17 -16.26
N THR A 52 6.08 -5.17 -17.58
CA THR A 52 7.28 -4.56 -18.21
C THR A 52 7.32 -3.05 -18.00
N ASN A 53 6.16 -2.39 -18.07
CA ASN A 53 6.00 -0.98 -17.74
C ASN A 53 5.20 -0.80 -16.45
N VAL A 54 5.82 -0.15 -15.46
CA VAL A 54 5.24 0.11 -14.14
C VAL A 54 3.92 0.89 -14.23
N SER A 55 3.80 1.81 -15.20
CA SER A 55 2.62 2.66 -15.34
C SER A 55 1.41 1.95 -15.94
N THR A 56 1.59 0.83 -16.63
CA THR A 56 0.52 0.19 -17.41
C THR A 56 -0.14 -0.99 -16.72
N THR A 57 0.48 -1.52 -15.67
CA THR A 57 -0.07 -2.61 -14.86
C THR A 57 -0.17 -2.18 -13.40
N PHE A 58 -1.39 -2.13 -12.87
CA PHE A 58 -1.69 -1.69 -11.52
C PHE A 58 -3.05 -2.18 -11.03
N ILE A 59 -3.24 -2.15 -9.72
CA ILE A 59 -4.55 -2.33 -9.07
C ILE A 59 -5.00 -1.03 -8.43
N THR A 60 -6.30 -0.76 -8.43
CA THR A 60 -6.87 0.47 -7.85
C THR A 60 -8.03 0.16 -6.93
N CYS A 61 -8.05 0.77 -5.75
CA CYS A 61 -9.16 0.69 -4.81
C CYS A 61 -9.73 2.10 -4.53
N PRO A 62 -11.05 2.33 -4.69
CA PRO A 62 -12.08 1.36 -5.03
C PRO A 62 -12.12 1.03 -6.53
N ALA A 63 -12.71 -0.12 -6.87
CA ALA A 63 -12.83 -0.58 -8.26
C ALA A 63 -13.61 0.39 -9.16
N ASP A 64 -14.67 1.01 -8.62
CA ASP A 64 -15.44 2.02 -9.34
C ASP A 64 -14.73 3.40 -9.26
N PRO A 65 -14.41 4.04 -10.40
CA PRO A 65 -13.81 5.38 -10.44
C PRO A 65 -14.66 6.47 -9.76
N ARG A 66 -15.99 6.30 -9.70
CA ARG A 66 -16.93 7.27 -9.11
C ARG A 66 -17.03 7.15 -7.60
N LYS A 67 -16.62 6.00 -7.03
CA LYS A 67 -16.65 5.76 -5.59
C LYS A 67 -15.35 6.21 -4.94
N THR A 68 -15.43 6.47 -3.64
CA THR A 68 -14.28 6.76 -2.77
C THR A 68 -14.21 5.74 -1.63
N LEU A 69 -13.01 5.52 -1.09
CA LEU A 69 -12.79 4.71 0.11
C LEU A 69 -13.49 5.36 1.31
N GLY A 70 -13.11 6.59 1.66
CA GLY A 70 -13.65 7.32 2.82
C GLY A 70 -13.06 6.82 4.13
N ILE A 71 -11.76 6.52 4.15
CA ILE A 71 -11.04 6.03 5.33
C ILE A 71 -10.37 7.21 6.02
N ARG A 72 -10.57 7.38 7.33
CA ARG A 72 -10.07 8.49 8.15
C ARG A 72 -8.84 8.13 8.98
N LEU A 73 -8.41 6.88 8.93
CA LEU A 73 -7.24 6.40 9.66
C LEU A 73 -5.95 6.99 9.06
N PRO A 74 -5.08 7.63 9.86
CA PRO A 74 -3.95 8.42 9.37
C PRO A 74 -2.77 7.61 8.83
N TYR A 75 -2.58 6.36 9.28
CA TYR A 75 -1.46 5.54 8.86
C TYR A 75 -1.92 4.50 7.84
N LEU A 76 -1.29 4.49 6.66
CA LEU A 76 -1.39 3.42 5.68
C LEU A 76 -0.17 2.50 5.82
N ILE A 77 -0.41 1.22 6.02
CA ILE A 77 0.64 0.21 6.11
C ILE A 77 0.50 -0.78 4.96
N MET A 78 1.62 -1.07 4.31
CA MET A 78 1.72 -2.05 3.24
C MET A 78 2.85 -3.03 3.50
N ILE A 79 2.54 -4.32 3.43
CA ILE A 79 3.51 -5.40 3.53
C ILE A 79 3.82 -5.86 2.11
N VAL A 80 5.00 -5.48 1.61
CA VAL A 80 5.41 -5.72 0.23
C VAL A 80 6.81 -6.33 0.15
N LYS A 81 7.02 -7.21 -0.81
CA LYS A 81 8.35 -7.74 -1.14
C LYS A 81 8.99 -6.89 -2.22
N ASN A 82 10.23 -6.46 -1.97
CA ASN A 82 11.06 -5.79 -2.96
C ASN A 82 11.56 -6.81 -3.99
N MET A 83 11.13 -6.64 -5.25
CA MET A 83 11.50 -7.51 -6.36
C MET A 83 12.74 -7.02 -7.13
N LYS A 84 13.51 -6.07 -6.55
CA LYS A 84 14.67 -5.40 -7.17
C LYS A 84 14.35 -4.80 -8.55
N LYS A 85 13.11 -4.32 -8.71
CA LYS A 85 12.56 -3.72 -9.93
C LYS A 85 11.84 -2.41 -9.61
N TYR A 86 11.57 -1.60 -10.62
CA TYR A 86 10.86 -0.33 -10.42
C TYR A 86 9.45 -0.54 -9.90
N PHE A 87 9.14 0.09 -8.78
CA PHE A 87 7.89 0.00 -8.04
C PHE A 87 7.42 1.39 -7.61
N THR A 88 6.11 1.61 -7.65
CA THR A 88 5.47 2.84 -7.18
C THR A 88 4.06 2.55 -6.68
N PHE A 89 3.58 3.39 -5.76
CA PHE A 89 2.19 3.43 -5.39
C PHE A 89 1.72 4.88 -5.26
N GLU A 90 0.40 5.05 -5.35
CA GLU A 90 -0.28 6.33 -5.26
C GLU A 90 -1.41 6.26 -4.24
N VAL A 91 -1.53 7.33 -3.44
CA VAL A 91 -2.63 7.52 -2.50
C VAL A 91 -3.24 8.88 -2.76
N GLN A 92 -4.54 8.91 -2.97
CA GLN A 92 -5.31 10.14 -3.08
C GLN A 92 -5.99 10.44 -1.75
N VAL A 93 -5.77 11.64 -1.23
CA VAL A 93 -6.35 12.11 0.03
C VAL A 93 -7.21 13.36 -0.20
N LEU A 94 -8.11 13.60 0.74
CA LEU A 94 -8.85 14.85 0.88
C LEU A 94 -8.26 15.64 2.04
N ASP A 95 -8.01 16.92 1.82
CA ASP A 95 -7.61 17.85 2.88
C ASP A 95 -8.81 18.64 3.45
N ASP A 96 -8.60 19.36 4.54
CA ASP A 96 -9.59 20.21 5.23
C ASP A 96 -10.06 21.41 4.41
N LYS A 97 -9.35 21.76 3.33
CA LYS A 97 -9.76 22.75 2.32
C LYS A 97 -10.59 22.12 1.19
N ASN A 98 -10.99 20.85 1.36
CA ASN A 98 -11.75 20.09 0.37
C ASN A 98 -11.01 19.92 -0.97
N VAL A 99 -9.67 19.99 -0.96
CA VAL A 99 -8.82 19.78 -2.14
C VAL A 99 -8.31 18.35 -2.15
N ARG A 100 -8.39 17.73 -3.33
CA ARG A 100 -7.88 16.37 -3.54
C ARG A 100 -6.38 16.43 -3.85
N ARG A 101 -5.56 15.85 -2.98
CA ARG A 101 -4.11 15.75 -3.15
C ARG A 101 -3.71 14.32 -3.45
N ARG A 102 -2.61 14.14 -4.19
CA ARG A 102 -2.06 12.82 -4.49
C ARG A 102 -0.65 12.69 -3.96
N PHE A 103 -0.38 11.63 -3.23
CA PHE A 103 0.97 11.23 -2.84
C PHE A 103 1.40 10.06 -3.70
N ARG A 104 2.55 10.19 -4.36
CA ARG A 104 3.18 9.10 -5.12
C ARG A 104 4.54 8.82 -4.53
N ALA A 105 4.75 7.61 -4.07
CA ALA A 105 6.06 7.14 -3.62
C ALA A 105 6.62 6.15 -4.65
N SER A 106 7.88 6.30 -5.00
CA SER A 106 8.55 5.44 -6.00
C SER A 106 10.01 5.18 -5.64
N ASN A 107 10.51 4.01 -6.03
CA ASN A 107 11.90 3.61 -5.76
C ASN A 107 12.92 4.06 -6.82
N PHE A 108 12.48 4.72 -7.88
CA PHE A 108 13.31 5.27 -8.95
C PHE A 108 13.38 6.80 -8.93
N GLN A 109 12.71 7.43 -7.97
CA GLN A 109 12.77 8.87 -7.77
C GLN A 109 13.79 9.18 -6.67
N SER A 110 14.60 10.24 -6.88
CA SER A 110 15.66 10.62 -5.94
C SER A 110 15.28 11.80 -5.04
N THR A 111 14.38 12.68 -5.50
CA THR A 111 14.05 13.93 -4.81
C THR A 111 12.54 14.06 -4.58
N THR A 112 12.18 14.63 -3.44
CA THR A 112 10.78 14.99 -3.16
C THR A 112 10.42 16.24 -3.96
N ARG A 113 9.30 16.20 -4.67
CA ARG A 113 8.74 17.35 -5.40
C ARG A 113 7.29 17.54 -5.01
N VAL A 114 6.98 18.74 -4.53
CA VAL A 114 5.63 19.14 -4.14
C VAL A 114 5.08 20.06 -5.23
N LYS A 115 4.00 19.61 -5.89
CA LYS A 115 3.18 20.40 -6.80
C LYS A 115 1.79 20.56 -6.17
N PRO A 116 0.96 21.53 -6.61
CA PRO A 116 -0.34 21.76 -6.00
C PRO A 116 -1.18 20.49 -5.80
N PHE A 117 -1.32 19.63 -6.81
CA PHE A 117 -2.19 18.44 -6.69
C PHE A 117 -1.44 17.12 -6.46
N ILE A 118 -0.11 17.14 -6.52
CA ILE A 118 0.70 15.93 -6.43
C ILE A 118 2.02 16.18 -5.69
N CYS A 119 2.28 15.34 -4.70
CA CYS A 119 3.57 15.23 -4.04
C CYS A 119 4.19 13.90 -4.44
N THR A 120 5.35 13.98 -5.07
CA THR A 120 6.14 12.80 -5.46
C THR A 120 7.32 12.67 -4.52
N MET A 121 7.53 11.49 -3.95
CA MET A 121 8.57 11.26 -2.96
C MET A 121 9.40 10.01 -3.28
N PRO A 122 10.71 10.02 -2.97
CA PRO A 122 11.55 8.86 -3.09
C PRO A 122 11.17 7.83 -2.01
N MET A 123 11.35 6.56 -2.32
CA MET A 123 11.23 5.46 -1.36
C MET A 123 12.41 4.52 -1.51
N ARG A 124 13.02 4.15 -0.38
CA ARG A 124 14.02 3.08 -0.34
C ARG A 124 13.36 1.84 0.25
N LEU A 125 13.65 0.69 -0.36
CA LEU A 125 13.18 -0.60 0.09
C LEU A 125 14.40 -1.49 0.31
N ASP A 126 14.43 -2.18 1.44
CA ASP A 126 15.44 -3.16 1.74
C ASP A 126 15.22 -4.42 0.90
N GLU A 127 16.18 -5.33 0.92
CA GLU A 127 16.04 -6.63 0.24
C GLU A 127 14.99 -7.49 0.95
N GLY A 128 14.16 -8.20 0.17
CA GLY A 128 13.13 -9.09 0.73
C GLY A 128 11.86 -8.36 1.15
N TRP A 129 11.29 -8.79 2.29
CA TRP A 129 9.99 -8.30 2.78
C TRP A 129 10.14 -7.01 3.57
N ASN A 130 9.32 -6.01 3.21
CA ASN A 130 9.33 -4.68 3.78
C ASN A 130 7.94 -4.32 4.30
N GLN A 131 7.89 -3.67 5.45
CA GLN A 131 6.68 -3.03 5.97
C GLN A 131 6.79 -1.51 5.75
N ILE A 132 6.10 -1.02 4.72
CA ILE A 132 6.03 0.41 4.44
C ILE A 132 4.96 1.01 5.33
N GLN A 133 5.33 1.99 6.15
CA GLN A 133 4.43 2.76 6.99
C GLN A 133 4.34 4.18 6.45
N PHE A 134 3.12 4.65 6.20
CA PHE A 134 2.90 5.90 5.49
C PHE A 134 1.96 6.79 6.30
N ASN A 135 2.51 7.85 6.91
CA ASN A 135 1.75 8.80 7.72
C ASN A 135 1.10 9.87 6.83
N LEU A 136 -0.14 9.61 6.41
CA LEU A 136 -0.88 10.50 5.52
C LEU A 136 -1.17 11.86 6.17
N SER A 137 -1.39 11.87 7.49
CA SER A 137 -1.67 13.09 8.24
C SER A 137 -0.48 14.04 8.24
N ASP A 138 0.69 13.51 8.57
CA ASP A 138 1.92 14.27 8.65
C ASP A 138 2.41 14.72 7.26
N PHE A 139 2.29 13.85 6.23
CA PHE A 139 2.63 14.25 4.87
C PHE A 139 1.72 15.34 4.32
N THR A 140 0.43 15.33 4.64
CA THR A 140 -0.51 16.39 4.22
C THR A 140 -0.13 17.72 4.86
N ARG A 141 0.17 17.71 6.16
CA ARG A 141 0.60 18.89 6.90
C ARG A 141 1.94 19.44 6.39
N ARG A 142 2.95 18.59 6.18
CA ARG A 142 4.28 19.04 5.72
C ARG A 142 4.27 19.52 4.26
N ALA A 143 3.52 18.86 3.38
CA ALA A 143 3.53 19.21 1.96
C ALA A 143 2.65 20.42 1.63
N TYR A 144 1.51 20.58 2.31
CA TYR A 144 0.50 21.59 1.93
C TYR A 144 0.07 22.52 3.06
N GLY A 145 0.51 22.30 4.30
CA GLY A 145 0.07 23.08 5.46
C GLY A 145 -1.41 22.89 5.78
N THR A 146 -2.00 21.77 5.36
CA THR A 146 -3.42 21.42 5.55
C THR A 146 -3.56 20.14 6.35
N ASN A 147 -4.75 19.91 6.91
CA ASN A 147 -5.03 18.69 7.69
C ASN A 147 -5.59 17.58 6.80
N TYR A 148 -5.20 16.35 7.10
CA TYR A 148 -5.75 15.16 6.46
C TYR A 148 -7.17 14.88 6.97
N VAL A 149 -8.10 14.65 6.05
CA VAL A 149 -9.50 14.32 6.36
C VAL A 149 -9.77 12.84 6.11
N GLU A 150 -9.52 12.38 4.88
CA GLU A 150 -9.73 10.98 4.51
C GLU A 150 -8.95 10.57 3.27
N THR A 151 -8.72 9.26 3.14
CA THR A 151 -8.20 8.62 1.94
C THR A 151 -9.35 8.30 1.00
N LEU A 152 -9.20 8.74 -0.25
CA LEU A 152 -10.18 8.56 -1.31
C LEU A 152 -9.88 7.34 -2.17
N ARG A 153 -8.60 7.11 -2.50
CA ARG A 153 -8.17 6.07 -3.45
C ARG A 153 -6.75 5.61 -3.15
N VAL A 154 -6.49 4.33 -3.33
CA VAL A 154 -5.15 3.72 -3.30
C VAL A 154 -4.92 3.01 -4.62
N GLN A 155 -3.76 3.21 -5.22
CA GLN A 155 -3.34 2.56 -6.45
C GLN A 155 -1.93 2.00 -6.27
N ILE A 156 -1.73 0.73 -6.61
CA ILE A 156 -0.45 0.04 -6.43
C ILE A 156 -0.01 -0.50 -7.80
N HIS A 157 1.20 -0.14 -8.21
CA HIS A 157 1.73 -0.51 -9.52
C HIS A 157 2.52 -1.82 -9.50
N ALA A 158 2.88 -2.26 -10.70
CA ALA A 158 3.62 -3.48 -10.95
C ALA A 158 5.00 -3.54 -10.28
N ASN A 159 5.55 -4.76 -10.32
CA ASN A 159 6.82 -5.22 -9.80
C ASN A 159 6.90 -5.26 -8.27
N CYS A 160 5.83 -5.74 -7.64
CA CYS A 160 5.80 -6.02 -6.22
C CYS A 160 5.06 -7.34 -5.94
N ARG A 161 5.34 -7.92 -4.78
CA ARG A 161 4.47 -8.92 -4.16
C ARG A 161 3.85 -8.31 -2.92
N ILE A 162 2.54 -8.40 -2.79
CA ILE A 162 1.77 -7.77 -1.73
C ILE A 162 1.14 -8.86 -0.89
N ARG A 163 1.35 -8.80 0.43
CA ARG A 163 0.69 -9.69 1.39
C ARG A 163 -0.54 -9.02 1.99
N ARG A 164 -0.39 -7.78 2.45
CA ARG A 164 -1.45 -7.05 3.16
C ARG A 164 -1.33 -5.55 2.94
N VAL A 165 -2.47 -4.88 2.84
CA VAL A 165 -2.60 -3.43 2.86
C VAL A 165 -3.71 -3.07 3.82
N TYR A 166 -3.38 -2.27 4.83
CA TYR A 166 -4.32 -1.88 5.88
C TYR A 166 -4.04 -0.47 6.37
N PHE A 167 -5.03 0.11 7.02
CA PHE A 167 -4.89 1.37 7.73
C PHE A 167 -4.92 1.15 9.23
N SER A 168 -4.31 2.08 9.96
CA SER A 168 -4.36 2.10 11.42
C SER A 168 -4.48 3.52 11.97
N ASP A 169 -4.99 3.62 13.19
CA ASP A 169 -5.11 4.88 13.95
C ASP A 169 -3.76 5.38 14.48
N ARG A 170 -2.86 4.46 14.86
CA ARG A 170 -1.51 4.72 15.34
C ARG A 170 -0.50 3.70 14.81
N LEU A 171 0.78 4.00 14.97
CA LEU A 171 1.83 2.99 14.74
C LEU A 171 1.88 2.06 15.95
N TYR A 172 1.50 0.80 15.73
CA TYR A 172 1.60 -0.27 16.72
C TYR A 172 2.99 -0.89 16.67
N SER A 173 3.52 -1.25 17.84
CA SER A 173 4.73 -2.07 17.92
C SER A 173 4.44 -3.50 17.47
N GLU A 174 5.48 -4.27 17.15
CA GLU A 174 5.29 -5.67 16.77
C GLU A 174 4.57 -6.49 17.84
N ASP A 175 4.74 -6.19 19.13
CA ASP A 175 4.08 -6.91 20.23
C ASP A 175 2.58 -6.67 20.29
N GLU A 176 2.14 -5.43 20.01
CA GLU A 176 0.73 -5.03 20.03
C GLU A 176 -0.04 -5.49 18.78
N LEU A 177 0.66 -5.80 17.69
CA LEU A 177 0.01 -6.27 16.47
C LEU A 177 -0.63 -7.64 16.70
N PRO A 178 -1.89 -7.88 16.29
CA PRO A 178 -2.43 -9.22 16.26
C PRO A 178 -1.61 -10.11 15.34
N ALA A 179 -1.51 -11.42 15.64
CA ALA A 179 -0.66 -12.36 14.90
C ALA A 179 -0.88 -12.31 13.38
N GLU A 180 -2.12 -12.09 12.96
CA GLU A 180 -2.47 -11.97 11.54
C GLU A 180 -1.88 -10.73 10.83
N PHE A 181 -1.57 -9.64 11.56
CA PHE A 181 -0.90 -8.45 11.04
C PHE A 181 0.63 -8.50 11.14
N LYS A 182 1.20 -9.45 11.90
CA LYS A 182 2.65 -9.65 12.00
C LYS A 182 3.20 -10.35 10.76
N LEU A 183 4.43 -10.00 10.40
CA LEU A 183 5.19 -10.71 9.38
C LEU A 183 6.05 -11.78 10.05
N TYR A 184 5.60 -13.03 10.00
CA TYR A 184 6.44 -14.16 10.41
C TYR A 184 7.27 -14.63 9.22
N LEU A 185 8.59 -14.43 9.30
CA LEU A 185 9.54 -15.16 8.46
C LEU A 185 9.79 -16.52 9.16
N PRO A 186 9.66 -17.65 8.47
CA PRO A 186 10.09 -18.93 8.98
C PRO A 186 11.57 -18.83 9.35
N VAL A 187 11.93 -19.31 10.54
CA VAL A 187 13.33 -19.41 10.94
C VAL A 187 14.02 -20.33 9.93
N GLN A 188 14.94 -19.79 9.14
CA GLN A 188 15.81 -20.64 8.32
C GLN A 188 16.65 -21.47 9.29
N THR A 189 16.31 -22.75 9.43
CA THR A 189 17.20 -23.75 10.01
C THR A 189 18.45 -23.75 9.14
N LYS A 190 19.49 -23.02 9.57
CA LYS A 190 20.82 -23.13 8.99
C LYS A 190 21.20 -24.61 9.09
N ALA A 191 21.15 -25.32 7.97
CA ALA A 191 21.83 -26.60 7.85
C ALA A 191 23.31 -26.30 8.17
N LYS A 192 23.77 -26.80 9.32
CA LYS A 192 25.20 -26.82 9.65
C LYS A 192 25.88 -27.62 8.54
N ALA A 193 26.65 -26.93 7.69
CA ALA A 193 27.72 -27.56 6.94
C ALA A 193 28.93 -27.69 7.85
#